data_AF-A0A538CTG5-F1
#
_entry.id   AF-A0A538CTG5-F1
#
_cell.length_a   1.000
_cell.length_b   1.000
_cell.length_c   1.000
_cell.angle_alpha   90.00
_cell.angle_beta   90.00
_cell.angle_gamma   90.00
#
_symmetry.space_group_name_H-M   'P 1'
#
loop_
_entity.id
_entity.type
_entity.pdbx_description
1 polymer ?
#
loop_
_entity_poly.entity_id
_entity_poly.type
_entity_poly.pdbx_seq_one_letter_code
_entity_poly.pdbx_strand_id
1 'polypeptide(L)'
;MPVTTTPRALRTPALRLWCCARVRAVTTKRSPSGTYSRILTGARQCRPRQVASKRWRSFTRWPKIPSMWRTPSSRSRIPTPAPKRCATCSWVVRRRCRPSPMKWPRQKVAKSYLPTRRPRSSARCWPRSTRELDDRRRHHEPYSGARMAAGDTIDDRELEDQPLVAGDFSSWLTEMRGALRGEHGSDVPCGSCTACCTSSQFIHIGPEETDTLARIPRQLLFPAPRLPRGHVLMGYDERGHCPMLIDDKCSIYEHRPRTCRTYDCRIFPAAGVGVDDDDKILIEQRARRWKFSYPTPADRIRHDAVRAAAAFVQEHPDVVPDAAVAANTMQVAVLAIEHHDIFIRRDETGHMIVVEPDPQEVRVELARRRTPRP
;
A
#
# COMPACT_ATOMS: atom_id res chain seq x y z
N MET A 1 -6.76 73.19 15.56
CA MET A 1 -8.04 72.76 16.18
C MET A 1 -8.12 71.24 16.12
N PRO A 2 -8.04 70.52 17.25
CA PRO A 2 -8.13 69.06 17.25
C PRO A 2 -9.59 68.62 17.34
N VAL A 3 -10.02 67.76 16.42
CA VAL A 3 -11.35 67.13 16.45
C VAL A 3 -11.23 65.84 17.26
N THR A 4 -11.70 65.90 18.50
CA THR A 4 -11.98 64.74 19.36
C THR A 4 -13.11 63.92 18.77
N THR A 5 -12.86 62.64 18.49
CA THR A 5 -13.91 61.68 18.12
C THR A 5 -13.91 60.55 19.16
N THR A 6 -14.91 60.54 20.03
CA THR A 6 -15.20 59.46 20.99
C THR A 6 -16.14 58.41 20.36
N PRO A 7 -16.17 57.17 20.88
CA PRO A 7 -16.53 55.98 20.12
C PRO A 7 -18.03 55.66 20.16
N ARG A 8 -18.53 55.09 19.06
CA ARG A 8 -19.91 54.59 18.95
C ARG A 8 -19.94 53.10 19.35
N ALA A 9 -20.48 52.83 20.53
CA ALA A 9 -20.82 51.49 20.98
C ALA A 9 -21.96 50.93 20.12
N LEU A 10 -21.75 49.76 19.50
CA LEU A 10 -22.78 49.00 18.83
C LEU A 10 -23.07 47.72 19.62
N ARG A 11 -24.35 47.60 19.98
CA ARG A 11 -24.97 46.50 20.69
C ARG A 11 -25.02 45.25 19.82
N THR A 12 -24.68 44.12 20.44
CA THR A 12 -25.02 42.76 20.02
C THR A 12 -26.52 42.56 19.81
N PRO A 13 -26.91 41.62 18.93
CA PRO A 13 -27.92 40.65 19.30
C PRO A 13 -27.37 39.22 19.25
N ALA A 14 -27.67 38.50 20.33
CA ALA A 14 -27.48 37.07 20.48
C ALA A 14 -28.43 36.29 19.56
N LEU A 15 -27.93 35.23 18.93
CA LEU A 15 -28.73 34.12 18.41
C LEU A 15 -28.08 32.80 18.82
N ARG A 16 -28.89 31.99 19.50
CA ARG A 16 -28.64 30.65 20.01
C ARG A 16 -28.64 29.63 18.85
N LEU A 17 -27.83 28.58 18.92
CA LEU A 17 -28.25 27.16 18.99
C LEU A 17 -27.11 26.17 18.61
N TRP A 18 -27.05 25.09 19.41
CA TRP A 18 -26.35 23.80 19.22
C TRP A 18 -24.82 23.83 19.45
N CYS A 19 -24.20 22.96 20.26
CA CYS A 19 -24.43 21.53 20.42
C CYS A 19 -24.04 21.04 21.83
N CYS A 20 -24.78 20.06 22.36
CA CYS A 20 -24.48 19.36 23.61
C CYS A 20 -23.20 18.50 23.47
N ALA A 21 -22.06 19.00 23.94
CA ALA A 21 -20.89 18.16 24.21
C ALA A 21 -21.08 17.43 25.56
N ARG A 22 -21.44 16.15 25.50
CA ARG A 22 -21.48 15.27 26.67
C ARG A 22 -20.04 14.83 26.99
N VAL A 23 -19.31 15.67 27.73
CA VAL A 23 -18.03 15.31 28.34
C VAL A 23 -18.29 14.24 29.40
N ARG A 24 -17.90 12.99 29.13
CA ARG A 24 -17.69 12.01 30.20
C ARG A 24 -16.31 12.27 30.80
N ALA A 25 -16.28 13.01 31.89
CA ALA A 25 -15.14 13.03 32.79
C ALA A 25 -14.95 11.63 33.38
N VAL A 26 -13.83 10.99 33.06
CA VAL A 26 -13.36 9.79 33.75
C VAL A 26 -12.69 10.26 35.03
N THR A 27 -13.40 10.17 36.15
CA THR A 27 -12.83 10.36 37.48
C THR A 27 -12.19 9.05 37.93
N THR A 28 -10.87 8.96 37.87
CA THR A 28 -10.12 7.88 38.53
C THR A 28 -10.09 8.13 40.03
N LYS A 29 -10.99 7.48 40.78
CA LYS A 29 -10.84 7.31 42.23
C LYS A 29 -9.86 6.16 42.49
N ARG A 30 -8.68 6.49 43.01
CA ARG A 30 -7.81 5.53 43.71
C ARG A 30 -8.51 5.13 45.01
N SER A 31 -8.75 3.84 45.22
CA SER A 31 -9.11 3.28 46.52
C SER A 31 -7.95 2.41 47.03
N PRO A 32 -7.52 2.58 48.30
CA PRO A 32 -6.39 1.87 48.87
C PRO A 32 -6.87 0.60 49.58
N SER A 33 -6.94 -0.51 48.86
CA SER A 33 -6.98 -1.84 49.49
C SER A 33 -6.67 -2.89 48.45
N GLY A 34 -5.43 -3.39 48.48
CA GLY A 34 -5.03 -4.54 47.69
C GLY A 34 -5.75 -5.79 48.18
N THR A 35 -6.66 -6.33 47.37
CA THR A 35 -6.98 -7.76 47.36
C THR A 35 -7.67 -8.10 46.04
N TYR A 36 -7.00 -8.91 45.22
CA TYR A 36 -7.58 -9.49 44.01
C TYR A 36 -8.34 -10.77 44.40
N SER A 37 -9.64 -10.83 44.11
CA SER A 37 -10.40 -12.08 44.11
C SER A 37 -11.12 -12.20 42.76
N ARG A 38 -10.74 -13.21 41.98
CA ARG A 38 -11.35 -13.57 40.69
C ARG A 38 -12.67 -14.28 40.97
N ILE A 39 -13.79 -13.64 40.59
CA ILE A 39 -15.08 -14.33 40.42
C ILE A 39 -15.41 -14.32 38.93
N LEU A 40 -15.42 -15.51 38.34
CA LEU A 40 -15.95 -15.79 37.01
C LEU A 40 -17.48 -15.87 37.10
N THR A 41 -18.20 -14.98 36.43
CA THR A 41 -19.64 -15.16 36.19
C THR A 41 -20.04 -14.71 34.79
N GLY A 42 -20.65 -15.65 34.07
CA GLY A 42 -21.86 -15.38 33.29
C GLY A 42 -21.69 -14.97 31.83
N ALA A 43 -21.49 -15.95 30.95
CA ALA A 43 -21.81 -15.83 29.54
C ALA A 43 -23.32 -15.54 29.36
N ARG A 44 -23.68 -14.44 28.71
CA ARG A 44 -25.02 -14.21 28.17
C ARG A 44 -24.95 -14.16 26.64
N GLN A 45 -25.62 -15.13 26.03
CA GLN A 45 -25.91 -15.18 24.60
C GLN A 45 -26.85 -14.03 24.22
N CYS A 46 -26.42 -13.16 23.30
CA CYS A 46 -27.30 -12.24 22.60
C CYS A 46 -27.75 -12.84 21.27
N ARG A 47 -29.06 -13.10 21.16
CA ARG A 47 -29.73 -13.40 19.89
C ARG A 47 -29.73 -12.16 18.97
N PRO A 48 -29.53 -12.30 17.65
CA PRO A 48 -29.66 -11.19 16.73
C PRO A 48 -31.15 -10.85 16.49
N ARG A 49 -31.49 -9.57 16.64
CA ARG A 49 -32.77 -8.99 16.21
C ARG A 49 -32.82 -8.95 14.68
N GLN A 50 -33.83 -9.60 14.10
CA GLN A 50 -34.23 -9.42 12.71
C GLN A 50 -34.68 -7.96 12.50
N VAL A 51 -34.04 -7.25 11.58
CA VAL A 51 -34.50 -5.94 11.11
C VAL A 51 -35.30 -6.16 9.84
N ALA A 52 -36.58 -5.76 9.91
CA ALA A 52 -37.53 -5.81 8.83
C ALA A 52 -37.11 -4.91 7.65
N SER A 53 -37.02 -5.50 6.45
CA SER A 53 -36.85 -4.79 5.19
C SER A 53 -38.11 -4.01 4.85
N LYS A 54 -38.07 -2.67 4.98
CA LYS A 54 -39.12 -1.80 4.45
C LYS A 54 -38.87 -1.48 2.98
N ARG A 55 -39.86 -1.87 2.16
CA ARG A 55 -40.11 -1.45 0.78
C ARG A 55 -39.82 0.04 0.56
N TRP A 56 -38.96 0.35 -0.41
CA TRP A 56 -38.94 1.66 -1.04
C TRP A 56 -39.94 1.67 -2.21
N ARG A 57 -40.97 2.52 -2.08
CA ARG A 57 -41.86 2.89 -3.17
C ARG A 57 -41.16 3.93 -4.03
N SER A 58 -41.17 3.68 -5.32
CA SER A 58 -40.91 4.61 -6.41
C SER A 58 -41.74 5.90 -6.25
N PHE A 59 -41.07 7.04 -6.25
CA PHE A 59 -41.67 8.34 -6.53
C PHE A 59 -41.04 8.97 -7.77
N THR A 60 -41.94 9.53 -8.57
CA THR A 60 -41.80 10.05 -9.91
C THR A 60 -41.43 11.54 -9.91
N ARG A 61 -40.97 12.00 -11.08
CA ARG A 61 -41.02 13.38 -11.60
C ARG A 61 -40.14 14.45 -10.95
N TRP A 62 -39.12 14.85 -11.70
CA TRP A 62 -38.53 16.19 -11.65
C TRP A 62 -39.15 17.07 -12.76
N PRO A 63 -39.43 18.36 -12.51
CA PRO A 63 -39.89 19.29 -13.54
C PRO A 63 -38.71 19.89 -14.33
N LYS A 64 -38.96 20.13 -15.62
CA LYS A 64 -38.07 20.82 -16.56
C LYS A 64 -38.07 22.31 -16.27
N ILE A 65 -36.88 22.91 -16.20
CA ILE A 65 -36.68 24.38 -16.23
C ILE A 65 -36.56 24.82 -17.71
N PRO A 66 -37.22 25.91 -18.15
CA PRO A 66 -37.16 26.39 -19.52
C PRO A 66 -35.96 27.33 -19.76
N SER A 67 -35.28 27.14 -20.89
CA SER A 67 -34.29 28.07 -21.43
C SER A 67 -34.92 28.99 -22.49
N MET A 68 -35.04 30.28 -22.16
CA MET A 68 -34.98 31.40 -23.10
C MET A 68 -33.60 32.05 -22.82
N TRP A 69 -32.74 32.34 -23.79
CA TRP A 69 -32.82 33.47 -24.73
C TRP A 69 -32.09 33.18 -26.07
N ARG A 70 -32.70 33.64 -27.16
CA ARG A 70 -32.15 33.95 -28.50
C ARG A 70 -31.64 35.41 -28.47
N THR A 71 -30.70 35.97 -29.24
CA THR A 71 -30.07 35.81 -30.60
C THR A 71 -29.03 36.97 -30.74
N PRO A 72 -28.45 37.34 -31.92
CA PRO A 72 -27.72 36.60 -32.96
C PRO A 72 -26.40 37.31 -33.41
N SER A 73 -25.54 36.64 -34.20
CA SER A 73 -24.62 37.18 -35.25
C SER A 73 -23.42 36.23 -35.40
N SER A 74 -22.76 36.00 -36.53
CA SER A 74 -23.04 35.88 -37.96
C SER A 74 -21.75 35.28 -38.58
N ARG A 75 -21.84 34.63 -39.76
CA ARG A 75 -20.72 34.17 -40.63
C ARG A 75 -19.91 32.94 -40.11
N SER A 76 -19.54 31.91 -40.86
CA SER A 76 -19.60 31.54 -42.28
C SER A 76 -19.63 30.01 -42.37
N ARG A 77 -20.39 29.43 -43.32
CA ARG A 77 -20.44 27.98 -43.60
C ARG A 77 -19.36 27.62 -44.62
N ILE A 78 -18.56 26.60 -44.32
CA ILE A 78 -17.83 25.78 -45.29
C ILE A 78 -18.64 24.49 -45.47
N PRO A 79 -18.95 24.03 -46.70
CA PRO A 79 -19.73 22.82 -46.91
C PRO A 79 -18.85 21.56 -46.88
N THR A 80 -19.16 20.62 -45.99
CA THR A 80 -18.70 19.23 -46.08
C THR A 80 -19.77 18.34 -46.72
N PRO A 81 -19.40 17.38 -47.58
CA PRO A 81 -20.35 16.53 -48.29
C PRO A 81 -20.99 15.48 -47.36
N ALA A 82 -22.28 15.23 -47.59
CA ALA A 82 -23.12 14.30 -46.85
C ALA A 82 -22.79 12.82 -47.17
N PRO A 83 -22.82 11.91 -46.19
CA PRO A 83 -22.85 10.48 -46.46
C PRO A 83 -24.27 10.01 -46.81
N LYS A 84 -24.36 9.23 -47.88
CA LYS A 84 -25.57 8.57 -48.38
C LYS A 84 -26.16 7.64 -47.31
N ARG A 85 -27.44 7.80 -47.01
CA ARG A 85 -28.23 6.86 -46.20
C ARG A 85 -28.65 5.67 -47.08
N CYS A 86 -28.26 4.47 -46.69
CA CYS A 86 -28.96 3.25 -47.11
C CYS A 86 -30.14 3.01 -46.16
N ALA A 87 -31.33 2.93 -46.75
CA ALA A 87 -32.52 2.42 -46.10
C ALA A 87 -32.53 0.88 -46.21
N THR A 88 -32.67 0.17 -45.09
CA THR A 88 -33.48 -1.06 -44.90
C THR A 88 -33.09 -1.76 -43.58
N CYS A 89 -34.05 -2.52 -43.03
CA CYS A 89 -34.00 -3.38 -41.84
C CYS A 89 -34.27 -2.73 -40.46
N SER A 90 -35.57 -2.60 -40.20
CA SER A 90 -36.18 -2.65 -38.87
C SER A 90 -36.05 -4.04 -38.22
N TRP A 91 -36.12 -4.06 -36.88
CA TRP A 91 -36.26 -5.20 -35.94
C TRP A 91 -35.01 -6.01 -35.59
N VAL A 92 -34.42 -5.76 -34.40
CA VAL A 92 -34.07 -6.81 -33.41
C VAL A 92 -34.05 -6.23 -31.98
N VAL A 93 -34.65 -7.00 -31.08
CA VAL A 93 -34.88 -6.83 -29.64
C VAL A 93 -33.61 -6.53 -28.82
N ARG A 94 -33.62 -5.46 -28.00
CA ARG A 94 -32.61 -5.22 -26.95
C ARG A 94 -32.91 -6.05 -25.71
N ARG A 95 -32.26 -7.21 -25.54
CA ARG A 95 -32.08 -7.84 -24.22
C ARG A 95 -30.78 -7.32 -23.59
N ARG A 96 -30.88 -6.70 -22.41
CA ARG A 96 -29.73 -6.36 -21.57
C ARG A 96 -29.14 -7.63 -20.96
N CYS A 97 -27.99 -8.08 -21.44
CA CYS A 97 -27.16 -9.02 -20.70
C CYS A 97 -26.38 -8.26 -19.63
N ARG A 98 -26.61 -8.60 -18.35
CA ARG A 98 -25.69 -8.24 -17.25
C ARG A 98 -24.43 -9.10 -17.40
N PRO A 99 -23.22 -8.55 -17.22
CA PRO A 99 -22.02 -9.39 -17.15
C PRO A 99 -22.02 -10.17 -15.82
N SER A 100 -21.94 -11.49 -15.92
CA SER A 100 -21.65 -12.37 -14.79
C SER A 100 -20.22 -12.13 -14.28
N PRO A 101 -19.95 -12.29 -12.97
CA PRO A 101 -18.60 -12.21 -12.43
C PRO A 101 -17.72 -13.33 -13.02
N MET A 102 -16.57 -12.94 -13.54
CA MET A 102 -15.58 -13.82 -14.17
C MET A 102 -14.94 -14.68 -13.07
N LYS A 103 -15.30 -15.97 -12.99
CA LYS A 103 -14.60 -16.96 -12.16
C LYS A 103 -13.30 -17.32 -12.87
N TRP A 104 -12.16 -16.94 -12.30
CA TRP A 104 -10.86 -17.42 -12.76
C TRP A 104 -10.77 -18.94 -12.54
N PRO A 105 -10.39 -19.74 -13.55
CA PRO A 105 -10.20 -21.17 -13.34
C PRO A 105 -9.04 -21.37 -12.37
N ARG A 106 -9.30 -22.10 -11.27
CA ARG A 106 -8.22 -22.75 -10.50
C ARG A 106 -7.46 -23.63 -11.47
N GLN A 107 -6.26 -23.19 -11.86
CA GLN A 107 -5.43 -23.90 -12.82
C GLN A 107 -4.81 -25.11 -12.11
N LYS A 108 -5.14 -26.32 -12.58
CA LYS A 108 -4.39 -27.52 -12.25
C LYS A 108 -3.06 -27.42 -12.97
N VAL A 109 -1.98 -27.08 -12.26
CA VAL A 109 -0.64 -27.15 -12.81
C VAL A 109 -0.29 -28.63 -13.01
N ALA A 110 0.24 -28.94 -14.19
CA ALA A 110 0.69 -30.29 -14.51
C ALA A 110 1.78 -30.71 -13.52
N LYS A 111 1.56 -31.85 -12.86
CA LYS A 111 2.56 -32.52 -12.04
C LYS A 111 3.80 -32.87 -12.90
N SER A 112 4.92 -32.93 -12.20
CA SER A 112 6.16 -33.64 -12.52
C SER A 112 7.04 -33.07 -13.63
N TYR A 113 8.17 -32.45 -13.24
CA TYR A 113 9.49 -32.82 -13.73
C TYR A 113 10.53 -32.64 -12.59
N LEU A 114 10.93 -33.75 -11.97
CA LEU A 114 12.18 -33.88 -11.23
C LEU A 114 13.26 -34.33 -12.24
N PRO A 115 14.47 -33.75 -12.24
CA PRO A 115 15.55 -34.26 -13.08
C PRO A 115 16.18 -35.50 -12.43
N THR A 116 16.05 -36.64 -13.09
CA THR A 116 16.74 -37.89 -12.73
C THR A 116 18.17 -37.92 -13.26
N ARG A 117 19.08 -38.26 -12.35
CA ARG A 117 20.31 -39.07 -12.50
C ARG A 117 21.40 -38.65 -13.49
N ARG A 118 22.56 -38.37 -12.88
CA ARG A 118 23.92 -38.25 -13.44
C ARG A 118 24.31 -39.40 -14.39
N PRO A 119 25.04 -39.13 -15.49
CA PRO A 119 25.74 -40.16 -16.25
C PRO A 119 27.06 -40.58 -15.56
N ARG A 120 27.33 -41.89 -15.61
CA ARG A 120 28.59 -42.53 -15.19
C ARG A 120 29.74 -42.07 -16.09
N SER A 121 30.74 -41.40 -15.51
CA SER A 121 32.02 -41.15 -16.16
C SER A 121 32.94 -42.37 -15.99
N SER A 122 33.44 -42.85 -17.13
CA SER A 122 34.43 -43.90 -17.29
C SER A 122 35.75 -43.56 -16.61
N ALA A 123 36.26 -44.54 -15.88
CA ALA A 123 37.57 -44.52 -15.23
C ALA A 123 38.69 -44.42 -16.28
N ARG A 124 39.58 -43.45 -16.11
CA ARG A 124 40.93 -43.49 -16.68
C ARG A 124 41.93 -43.64 -15.55
N CYS A 125 42.76 -44.67 -15.70
CA CYS A 125 43.92 -44.96 -14.88
C CYS A 125 44.93 -43.81 -14.91
N TRP A 126 45.46 -43.44 -13.75
CA TRP A 126 46.75 -42.78 -13.60
C TRP A 126 47.58 -43.55 -12.57
N PRO A 127 48.89 -43.72 -12.78
CA PRO A 127 49.72 -44.64 -12.01
C PRO A 127 50.11 -44.10 -10.64
N ARG A 128 50.18 -45.05 -9.68
CA ARG A 128 50.82 -44.95 -8.37
C ARG A 128 52.29 -44.54 -8.52
N SER A 129 52.70 -43.49 -7.83
CA SER A 129 54.08 -43.34 -7.37
C SER A 129 54.10 -43.46 -5.85
N THR A 130 54.98 -44.32 -5.37
CA THR A 130 55.23 -44.68 -3.97
C THR A 130 56.23 -43.71 -3.35
N ARG A 131 55.92 -43.20 -2.16
CA ARG A 131 56.82 -42.67 -1.11
C ARG A 131 55.92 -41.97 -0.08
N GLU A 132 56.09 -42.02 1.21
CA GLU A 132 56.94 -42.74 2.15
C GLU A 132 56.31 -42.34 3.50
N LEU A 133 56.08 -43.31 4.38
CA LEU A 133 55.55 -43.05 5.72
C LEU A 133 56.59 -42.24 6.50
N ASP A 134 56.18 -41.14 7.13
CA ASP A 134 56.85 -40.72 8.35
C ASP A 134 55.88 -40.14 9.38
N ASP A 135 56.16 -40.57 10.59
CA ASP A 135 55.33 -40.64 11.78
C ASP A 135 55.50 -39.36 12.61
N ARG A 136 54.43 -38.56 12.72
CA ARG A 136 54.33 -37.53 13.76
C ARG A 136 52.93 -37.50 14.36
N ARG A 137 52.71 -38.44 15.28
CA ARG A 137 51.84 -38.27 16.46
C ARG A 137 52.02 -36.87 17.04
N ARG A 138 51.04 -35.99 16.82
CA ARG A 138 50.80 -34.85 17.71
C ARG A 138 49.67 -35.22 18.65
N HIS A 139 50.01 -35.12 19.93
CA HIS A 139 49.12 -35.18 21.06
C HIS A 139 47.96 -34.19 20.87
N HIS A 140 46.76 -34.71 20.65
CA HIS A 140 45.53 -33.99 20.99
C HIS A 140 45.32 -34.17 22.49
N GLU A 141 45.67 -33.14 23.27
CA GLU A 141 45.19 -32.99 24.63
C GLU A 141 43.64 -32.95 24.60
N PRO A 142 42.96 -33.72 25.47
CA PRO A 142 41.53 -33.59 25.66
C PRO A 142 41.29 -32.27 26.40
N TYR A 143 40.72 -31.28 25.71
CA TYR A 143 40.27 -30.05 26.33
C TYR A 143 39.21 -30.40 27.38
N SER A 144 39.65 -30.33 28.63
CA SER A 144 38.88 -30.53 29.84
C SER A 144 37.62 -29.67 29.82
N GLY A 145 36.48 -30.34 29.97
CA GLY A 145 35.17 -29.72 30.09
C GLY A 145 35.11 -28.67 31.19
N ALA A 146 35.21 -27.40 30.79
CA ALA A 146 34.49 -26.36 31.48
C ALA A 146 33.01 -26.56 31.13
N ARG A 147 32.23 -27.02 32.12
CA ARG A 147 30.77 -26.88 32.17
C ARG A 147 30.43 -25.41 31.87
N MET A 148 30.20 -25.09 30.60
CA MET A 148 29.45 -23.90 30.23
C MET A 148 28.07 -24.11 30.82
N ALA A 149 27.78 -23.35 31.87
CA ALA A 149 26.45 -23.24 32.44
C ALA A 149 25.46 -23.10 31.29
N ALA A 150 24.32 -23.79 31.39
CA ALA A 150 23.20 -23.68 30.48
C ALA A 150 22.89 -22.20 30.25
N GLY A 151 23.48 -21.64 29.19
CA GLY A 151 23.26 -20.27 28.78
C GLY A 151 21.82 -20.22 28.33
N ASP A 152 21.08 -19.28 28.91
CA ASP A 152 19.74 -18.90 28.46
C ASP A 152 19.74 -18.86 26.94
N THR A 153 19.16 -19.88 26.33
CA THR A 153 18.81 -19.86 24.92
C THR A 153 17.75 -18.78 24.81
N ILE A 154 18.18 -17.56 24.48
CA ILE A 154 17.27 -16.48 24.09
C ILE A 154 16.34 -17.10 23.06
N ASP A 155 15.04 -17.13 23.38
CA ASP A 155 14.02 -17.67 22.49
C ASP A 155 14.17 -16.94 21.15
N ASP A 156 14.42 -17.67 20.07
CA ASP A 156 14.58 -17.10 18.72
C ASP A 156 13.38 -16.20 18.34
N ARG A 157 12.22 -16.42 18.98
CA ARG A 157 11.02 -15.57 18.86
C ARG A 157 11.19 -14.16 19.43
N GLU A 158 11.99 -13.96 20.47
CA GLU A 158 12.18 -12.65 21.11
C GLU A 158 13.09 -11.73 20.25
N LEU A 159 13.97 -12.31 19.44
CA LEU A 159 14.77 -11.58 18.44
C LEU A 159 13.94 -11.16 17.22
N GLU A 160 12.90 -11.92 16.87
CA GLU A 160 12.03 -11.64 15.73
C GLU A 160 11.10 -10.43 15.94
N ASP A 161 10.83 -10.02 17.18
CA ASP A 161 9.94 -8.88 17.49
C ASP A 161 10.67 -7.54 17.69
N GLN A 162 12.00 -7.51 17.56
CA GLN A 162 12.76 -6.29 17.78
C GLN A 162 12.39 -5.17 16.79
N PRO A 163 12.28 -3.91 17.24
CA PRO A 163 12.08 -2.76 16.38
C PRO A 163 13.19 -2.63 15.34
N LEU A 164 12.82 -2.23 14.12
CA LEU A 164 13.75 -1.98 13.02
C LEU A 164 13.92 -0.48 12.82
N VAL A 165 15.15 -0.03 12.62
CA VAL A 165 15.45 1.38 12.35
C VAL A 165 15.07 1.71 10.91
N ALA A 166 14.08 2.58 10.73
CA ALA A 166 13.61 2.99 9.41
C ALA A 166 14.44 4.12 8.79
N GLY A 167 15.23 4.82 9.62
CA GLY A 167 15.98 6.03 9.27
C GLY A 167 15.22 7.32 9.58
N ASP A 168 15.81 8.44 9.19
CA ASP A 168 15.24 9.78 9.35
C ASP A 168 14.05 9.97 8.41
N PHE A 169 12.92 10.45 8.97
CA PHE A 169 11.67 10.49 8.22
C PHE A 169 11.71 11.38 6.96
N SER A 170 12.22 12.62 7.04
CA SER A 170 12.23 13.51 5.85
C SER A 170 13.17 13.01 4.75
N SER A 171 14.31 12.42 5.12
CA SER A 171 15.26 11.83 4.16
C SER A 171 14.61 10.65 3.44
N TRP A 172 14.04 9.71 4.21
CA TRP A 172 13.29 8.58 3.65
C TRP A 172 12.11 9.04 2.79
N LEU A 173 11.35 10.04 3.21
CA LEU A 173 10.20 10.55 2.45
C LEU A 173 10.61 11.12 1.08
N THR A 174 11.74 11.81 1.04
CA THR A 174 12.32 12.35 -0.20
C THR A 174 12.71 11.22 -1.14
N GLU A 175 13.45 10.23 -0.63
CA GLU A 175 13.85 9.05 -1.39
C GLU A 175 12.64 8.25 -1.87
N MET A 176 11.63 8.05 -1.02
CA MET A 176 10.43 7.29 -1.37
C MET A 176 9.66 7.95 -2.51
N ARG A 177 9.53 9.29 -2.51
CA ARG A 177 8.94 10.03 -3.64
C ARG A 177 9.77 9.91 -4.91
N GLY A 178 11.09 9.92 -4.80
CA GLY A 178 11.98 9.65 -5.93
C GLY A 178 11.76 8.26 -6.53
N ALA A 179 11.65 7.25 -5.66
CA ALA A 179 11.37 5.88 -6.09
C ALA A 179 10.00 5.72 -6.76
N LEU A 180 8.95 6.34 -6.22
CA LEU A 180 7.61 6.34 -6.82
C LEU A 180 7.58 6.99 -8.21
N ARG A 181 8.38 8.05 -8.41
CA ARG A 181 8.57 8.70 -9.73
C ARG A 181 9.47 7.89 -10.67
N GLY A 182 10.17 6.88 -10.15
CA GLY A 182 11.10 6.04 -10.93
C GLY A 182 12.49 6.61 -11.11
N GLU A 183 12.86 7.60 -10.31
CA GLU A 183 14.18 8.22 -10.37
C GLU A 183 15.26 7.25 -9.87
N HIS A 184 14.91 6.37 -8.93
CA HIS A 184 15.76 5.31 -8.41
C HIS A 184 14.92 4.18 -7.77
N GLY A 185 15.57 3.13 -7.25
CA GLY A 185 14.91 2.12 -6.42
C GLY A 185 14.78 2.57 -4.96
N SER A 186 13.95 1.86 -4.20
CA SER A 186 13.90 1.95 -2.74
C SER A 186 14.98 1.02 -2.17
N ASP A 187 15.88 1.57 -1.35
CA ASP A 187 16.81 0.77 -0.56
C ASP A 187 16.17 0.46 0.80
N VAL A 188 15.52 -0.69 0.88
CA VAL A 188 14.92 -1.18 2.12
C VAL A 188 15.94 -2.08 2.79
N PRO A 189 16.40 -1.77 4.02
CA PRO A 189 17.36 -2.62 4.75
C PRO A 189 16.66 -3.86 5.32
N CYS A 190 15.99 -4.61 4.46
CA CYS A 190 15.19 -5.77 4.82
C CYS A 190 16.06 -6.97 5.22
N GLY A 191 17.35 -6.98 4.83
CA GLY A 191 18.29 -8.06 5.12
C GLY A 191 17.87 -9.34 4.41
N SER A 192 17.71 -10.43 5.16
CA SER A 192 17.19 -11.72 4.66
C SER A 192 15.67 -11.78 4.57
N CYS A 193 14.95 -10.68 4.80
CA CYS A 193 13.49 -10.70 4.82
C CYS A 193 12.88 -11.04 3.44
N THR A 194 12.06 -12.07 3.41
CA THR A 194 11.36 -12.58 2.21
C THR A 194 9.85 -12.28 2.22
N ALA A 195 9.36 -11.47 3.17
CA ALA A 195 7.92 -11.27 3.40
C ALA A 195 7.13 -10.91 2.13
N CYS A 196 7.60 -9.96 1.31
CA CYS A 196 6.93 -9.62 0.05
C CYS A 196 7.03 -10.72 -1.02
N CYS A 197 8.08 -11.56 -0.96
CA CYS A 197 8.26 -12.69 -1.86
C CYS A 197 7.35 -13.87 -1.50
N THR A 198 6.79 -13.93 -0.30
CA THR A 198 5.91 -15.00 0.20
C THR A 198 4.48 -14.54 0.45
N SER A 199 4.07 -13.40 -0.12
CA SER A 199 2.75 -12.79 0.08
C SER A 199 1.95 -12.64 -1.22
N SER A 200 1.98 -13.68 -2.07
CA SER A 200 1.11 -13.82 -3.25
C SER A 200 1.04 -12.57 -4.14
N GLN A 201 2.18 -11.89 -4.35
CA GLN A 201 2.21 -10.64 -5.09
C GLN A 201 2.13 -10.89 -6.60
N PHE A 202 1.30 -10.12 -7.29
CA PHE A 202 1.38 -9.99 -8.74
C PHE A 202 2.43 -8.93 -9.08
N ILE A 203 3.48 -9.33 -9.78
CA ILE A 203 4.60 -8.46 -10.11
C ILE A 203 4.42 -7.97 -11.55
N HIS A 204 4.12 -6.69 -11.68
CA HIS A 204 4.05 -6.02 -12.97
C HIS A 204 5.45 -5.68 -13.50
N ILE A 205 5.66 -5.90 -14.80
CA ILE A 205 6.93 -5.68 -15.49
C ILE A 205 6.65 -4.93 -16.79
N GLY A 206 7.32 -3.79 -16.96
CA GLY A 206 7.23 -2.97 -18.15
C GLY A 206 8.02 -3.55 -19.34
N PRO A 207 7.63 -3.25 -20.59
CA PRO A 207 8.35 -3.71 -21.78
C PRO A 207 9.79 -3.16 -21.88
N GLU A 208 10.08 -2.04 -21.22
CA GLU A 208 11.39 -1.40 -21.17
C GLU A 208 12.38 -2.12 -20.24
N GLU A 209 11.91 -3.02 -19.37
CA GLU A 209 12.75 -3.75 -18.41
C GLU A 209 13.43 -4.97 -19.06
N THR A 210 14.15 -4.74 -20.16
CA THR A 210 14.70 -5.81 -21.02
C THR A 210 15.60 -6.78 -20.27
N ASP A 211 16.46 -6.27 -19.39
CA ASP A 211 17.36 -7.10 -18.58
C ASP A 211 16.59 -8.00 -17.61
N THR A 212 15.56 -7.45 -16.95
CA THR A 212 14.65 -8.21 -16.07
C THR A 212 13.94 -9.31 -16.87
N LEU A 213 13.37 -8.96 -18.02
CA LEU A 213 12.62 -9.88 -18.88
C LEU A 213 13.50 -11.02 -19.43
N ALA A 214 14.79 -10.76 -19.68
CA ALA A 214 15.73 -11.78 -20.12
C ALA A 214 16.05 -12.83 -19.04
N ARG A 215 15.84 -12.52 -17.76
CA ARG A 215 16.11 -13.42 -16.63
C ARG A 215 14.91 -14.25 -16.19
N ILE A 216 13.70 -13.83 -16.52
CA ILE A 216 12.47 -14.51 -16.10
C ILE A 216 12.05 -15.52 -17.18
N PRO A 217 11.82 -16.80 -16.83
CA PRO A 217 11.31 -17.78 -17.78
C PRO A 217 9.99 -17.33 -18.41
N ARG A 218 9.90 -17.37 -19.75
CA ARG A 218 8.73 -16.87 -20.50
C ARG A 218 7.41 -17.52 -20.08
N GLN A 219 7.42 -18.78 -19.66
CA GLN A 219 6.22 -19.47 -19.17
C GLN A 219 5.62 -18.88 -17.89
N LEU A 220 6.35 -18.02 -17.17
CA LEU A 220 5.88 -17.33 -15.97
C LEU A 220 5.32 -15.93 -16.27
N LEU A 221 5.44 -15.46 -17.51
CA LEU A 221 5.04 -14.12 -17.92
C LEU A 221 3.72 -14.16 -18.70
N PHE A 222 2.73 -13.41 -18.21
CA PHE A 222 1.40 -13.31 -18.81
C PHE A 222 1.12 -11.86 -19.24
N PRO A 223 0.38 -11.62 -20.34
CA PRO A 223 -0.02 -10.26 -20.71
C PRO A 223 -0.76 -9.56 -19.56
N ALA A 224 -0.33 -8.34 -19.22
CA ALA A 224 -0.97 -7.58 -18.16
C ALA A 224 -2.36 -7.07 -18.61
N PRO A 225 -3.47 -7.44 -17.93
CA PRO A 225 -4.80 -7.01 -18.34
C PRO A 225 -4.96 -5.50 -18.31
N ARG A 226 -5.59 -4.94 -19.35
CA ARG A 226 -5.91 -3.51 -19.49
C ARG A 226 -4.70 -2.57 -19.61
N LEU A 227 -3.50 -3.10 -19.81
CA LEU A 227 -2.31 -2.31 -20.13
C LEU A 227 -1.90 -2.45 -21.60
N PRO A 228 -1.12 -1.50 -22.14
CA PRO A 228 -0.61 -1.59 -23.50
C PRO A 228 0.18 -2.88 -23.75
N ARG A 229 0.30 -3.25 -25.02
CA ARG A 229 1.08 -4.42 -25.43
C ARG A 229 2.53 -4.32 -24.92
N GLY A 230 3.05 -5.45 -24.45
CA GLY A 230 4.42 -5.57 -23.95
C GLY A 230 4.50 -5.53 -22.42
N HIS A 231 3.50 -4.97 -21.74
CA HIS A 231 3.36 -5.10 -20.30
C HIS A 231 2.98 -6.53 -19.93
N VAL A 232 3.68 -7.08 -18.94
CA VAL A 232 3.45 -8.44 -18.44
C VAL A 232 3.28 -8.47 -16.93
N LEU A 233 2.65 -9.54 -16.45
CA LEU A 233 2.52 -9.89 -15.04
C LEU A 233 3.22 -11.22 -14.81
N MET A 234 4.00 -11.28 -13.74
CA MET A 234 4.45 -12.51 -13.11
C MET A 234 3.59 -12.76 -11.87
N GLY A 235 2.94 -13.92 -11.82
CA GLY A 235 2.15 -14.34 -10.67
C GLY A 235 3.01 -14.94 -9.56
N TYR A 236 2.37 -15.74 -8.72
CA TYR A 236 2.97 -16.54 -7.66
C TYR A 236 2.73 -18.03 -7.90
N ASP A 237 3.48 -18.88 -7.20
CA ASP A 237 3.35 -20.33 -7.26
C ASP A 237 2.16 -20.86 -6.43
N GLU A 238 2.00 -22.19 -6.37
CA GLU A 238 0.92 -22.82 -5.61
C GLU A 238 0.96 -22.56 -4.09
N ARG A 239 2.10 -22.10 -3.57
CA ARG A 239 2.31 -21.75 -2.15
C ARG A 239 2.14 -20.25 -1.90
N GLY A 240 1.87 -19.45 -2.92
CA GLY A 240 1.82 -17.99 -2.80
C GLY A 240 3.20 -17.32 -2.84
N HIS A 241 4.24 -18.04 -3.28
CA HIS A 241 5.60 -17.50 -3.36
C HIS A 241 5.92 -16.94 -4.75
N CYS A 242 6.80 -15.96 -4.79
CA CYS A 242 7.42 -15.48 -6.02
C CYS A 242 8.19 -16.65 -6.66
N PRO A 243 7.96 -16.98 -7.95
CA PRO A 243 8.69 -18.06 -8.63
C PRO A 243 10.20 -17.85 -8.70
N MET A 244 10.67 -16.63 -8.48
CA MET A 244 12.09 -16.28 -8.48
C MET A 244 12.74 -16.41 -7.09
N LEU A 245 11.97 -16.75 -6.05
CA LEU A 245 12.47 -17.05 -4.70
C LEU A 245 12.96 -18.51 -4.66
N ILE A 246 14.28 -18.70 -4.64
CA ILE A 246 14.94 -20.01 -4.60
C ILE A 246 15.85 -20.03 -3.37
N ASP A 247 15.72 -21.05 -2.52
CA ASP A 247 16.48 -21.19 -1.27
C ASP A 247 16.46 -19.91 -0.41
N ASP A 248 15.25 -19.34 -0.23
CA ASP A 248 14.97 -18.09 0.50
C ASP A 248 15.72 -16.85 -0.03
N LYS A 249 16.18 -16.89 -1.29
CA LYS A 249 16.87 -15.78 -1.95
C LYS A 249 16.25 -15.48 -3.31
N CYS A 250 16.26 -14.20 -3.68
CA CYS A 250 15.83 -13.81 -5.03
C CYS A 250 16.92 -14.20 -6.04
N SER A 251 16.62 -15.14 -6.92
CA SER A 251 17.52 -15.61 -7.99
C SER A 251 17.85 -14.54 -9.04
N ILE A 252 17.09 -13.44 -9.07
CA ILE A 252 17.29 -12.30 -9.98
C ILE A 252 17.46 -10.98 -9.22
N TYR A 253 18.02 -10.99 -8.02
CA TYR A 253 18.04 -9.82 -7.13
C TYR A 253 18.56 -8.53 -7.81
N GLU A 254 19.66 -8.61 -8.55
CA GLU A 254 20.24 -7.48 -9.30
C GLU A 254 19.37 -7.01 -10.49
N HIS A 255 18.59 -7.93 -11.06
CA HIS A 255 17.70 -7.71 -12.20
C HIS A 255 16.23 -7.72 -11.78
N ARG A 256 15.94 -7.39 -10.53
CA ARG A 256 14.58 -7.47 -10.00
C ARG A 256 13.68 -6.44 -10.72
N PRO A 257 12.41 -6.77 -11.00
CA PRO A 257 11.48 -5.84 -11.63
C PRO A 257 11.38 -4.52 -10.87
N ARG A 258 11.05 -3.43 -11.59
CA ARG A 258 10.86 -2.10 -11.02
C ARG A 258 9.87 -2.13 -9.87
N THR A 259 8.75 -2.83 -10.02
CA THR A 259 7.77 -3.05 -8.95
C THR A 259 8.40 -3.57 -7.66
N CYS A 260 9.37 -4.49 -7.75
CA CYS A 260 10.11 -5.01 -6.59
C CYS A 260 11.17 -4.03 -6.08
N ARG A 261 11.84 -3.28 -6.97
CA ARG A 261 12.83 -2.26 -6.59
C ARG A 261 12.20 -1.08 -5.86
N THR A 262 11.00 -0.67 -6.23
CA THR A 262 10.32 0.50 -5.64
C THR A 262 9.40 0.13 -4.48
N TYR A 263 9.29 -1.16 -4.16
CA TYR A 263 8.46 -1.61 -3.05
C TYR A 263 9.16 -1.35 -1.72
N ASP A 264 8.55 -0.51 -0.89
CA ASP A 264 9.04 -0.20 0.45
C ASP A 264 7.93 -0.38 1.49
N CYS A 265 8.00 -1.44 2.29
CA CYS A 265 6.98 -1.73 3.31
C CYS A 265 6.99 -0.73 4.48
N ARG A 266 7.99 0.17 4.59
CA ARG A 266 7.97 1.29 5.55
C ARG A 266 6.85 2.29 5.25
N ILE A 267 6.28 2.25 4.04
CA ILE A 267 5.14 3.08 3.64
C ILE A 267 3.92 2.91 4.56
N PHE A 268 3.67 1.69 5.06
CA PHE A 268 2.51 1.40 5.90
C PHE A 268 2.57 2.09 7.27
N PRO A 269 3.63 1.92 8.10
CA PRO A 269 3.75 2.64 9.37
C PRO A 269 3.95 4.15 9.18
N ALA A 270 4.52 4.60 8.05
CA ALA A 270 4.62 6.02 7.70
C ALA A 270 3.24 6.65 7.46
N ALA A 271 2.38 6.00 6.70
CA ALA A 271 1.02 6.46 6.46
C ALA A 271 0.06 6.16 7.63
N GLY A 272 0.46 5.34 8.59
CA GLY A 272 -0.40 4.92 9.70
C GLY A 272 -1.53 3.99 9.25
N VAL A 273 -1.33 3.26 8.14
CA VAL A 273 -2.34 2.34 7.59
C VAL A 273 -1.94 0.89 7.79
N GLY A 274 -2.92 0.03 8.09
CA GLY A 274 -2.74 -1.42 8.22
C GLY A 274 -2.92 -2.15 6.90
N VAL A 275 -2.18 -3.26 6.72
CA VAL A 275 -2.36 -4.14 5.56
C VAL A 275 -3.48 -5.11 5.87
N ASP A 276 -4.71 -4.75 5.49
CA ASP A 276 -5.93 -5.53 5.75
C ASP A 276 -6.14 -6.61 4.67
N ASP A 277 -5.23 -7.58 4.65
CA ASP A 277 -5.27 -8.73 3.73
C ASP A 277 -4.57 -9.93 4.39
N ASP A 278 -5.32 -11.00 4.65
CA ASP A 278 -4.83 -12.21 5.32
C ASP A 278 -3.60 -12.81 4.60
N ASP A 279 -3.56 -12.71 3.27
CA ASP A 279 -2.43 -13.21 2.45
C ASP A 279 -1.16 -12.36 2.59
N LYS A 280 -1.25 -11.21 3.28
CA LYS A 280 -0.16 -10.24 3.47
C LYS A 280 0.23 -10.05 4.94
N ILE A 281 -0.16 -10.96 5.82
CA ILE A 281 0.16 -10.88 7.26
C ILE A 281 1.66 -10.75 7.55
N LEU A 282 2.52 -11.42 6.77
CA LEU A 282 3.97 -11.34 6.93
C LEU A 282 4.53 -9.95 6.59
N ILE A 283 3.98 -9.31 5.56
CA ILE A 283 4.31 -7.92 5.23
C ILE A 283 3.89 -7.02 6.39
N GLU A 284 2.69 -7.21 6.92
CA GLU A 284 2.17 -6.39 8.01
C GLU A 284 3.04 -6.51 9.27
N GLN A 285 3.34 -7.74 9.69
CA GLN A 285 4.20 -8.03 10.83
C GLN A 285 5.56 -7.36 10.67
N ARG A 286 6.19 -7.51 9.50
CA ARG A 286 7.47 -6.85 9.23
C ARG A 286 7.34 -5.33 9.24
N ALA A 287 6.29 -4.79 8.61
CA ALA A 287 6.09 -3.35 8.47
C ALA A 287 5.92 -2.65 9.84
N ARG A 288 5.16 -3.25 10.76
CA ARG A 288 4.89 -2.69 12.10
C ARG A 288 6.15 -2.51 12.96
N ARG A 289 7.23 -3.25 12.65
CA ARG A 289 8.50 -3.18 13.38
C ARG A 289 9.30 -1.92 13.05
N TRP A 290 9.12 -1.31 11.88
CA TRP A 290 9.86 -0.12 11.47
C TRP A 290 9.55 1.08 12.37
N LYS A 291 10.60 1.79 12.80
CA LYS A 291 10.54 3.02 13.60
C LYS A 291 11.40 4.11 12.95
N PHE A 292 10.77 5.24 12.64
CA PHE A 292 11.45 6.43 12.11
C PHE A 292 12.04 7.28 13.22
N SER A 293 13.18 7.91 12.94
CA SER A 293 13.75 9.01 13.73
C SER A 293 13.22 10.36 13.25
N TYR A 294 13.25 11.34 14.17
CA TYR A 294 12.81 12.72 13.91
C TYR A 294 13.86 13.70 14.45
N PRO A 295 14.98 13.90 13.73
CA PRO A 295 16.04 14.83 14.15
C PRO A 295 15.54 16.28 14.35
N THR A 296 14.50 16.68 13.61
CA THR A 296 13.91 18.02 13.66
C THR A 296 12.41 17.99 13.95
N PRO A 297 11.82 19.07 14.49
CA PRO A 297 10.36 19.19 14.61
C PRO A 297 9.64 19.11 13.25
N ALA A 298 10.28 19.56 12.17
CA ALA A 298 9.71 19.50 10.83
C ALA A 298 9.52 18.06 10.33
N ASP A 299 10.36 17.11 10.77
CA ASP A 299 10.19 15.68 10.47
C ASP A 299 8.88 15.14 11.02
N ARG A 300 8.53 15.52 12.26
CA ARG A 300 7.27 15.11 12.89
C ARG A 300 6.08 15.69 12.16
N ILE A 301 6.13 16.98 11.84
CA ILE A 301 5.05 17.66 11.10
C ILE A 301 4.83 17.02 9.73
N ARG A 302 5.90 16.66 9.00
CA ARG A 302 5.76 15.95 7.72
C ARG A 302 5.15 14.56 7.89
N HIS A 303 5.53 13.82 8.94
CA HIS A 303 4.96 12.51 9.21
C HIS A 303 3.48 12.62 9.60
N ASP A 304 3.13 13.57 10.45
CA ASP A 304 1.75 13.84 10.83
C ASP A 304 0.92 14.26 9.61
N ALA A 305 1.48 15.04 8.69
CA ALA A 305 0.84 15.39 7.43
C ALA A 305 0.61 14.17 6.51
N VAL A 306 1.57 13.23 6.43
CA VAL A 306 1.39 11.98 5.67
C VAL A 306 0.26 11.15 6.28
N ARG A 307 0.17 11.06 7.61
CA ARG A 307 -0.93 10.35 8.29
C ARG A 307 -2.27 11.04 8.11
N ALA A 308 -2.31 12.36 8.20
CA ALA A 308 -3.50 13.16 7.93
C ALA A 308 -3.99 12.96 6.49
N ALA A 309 -3.07 12.94 5.52
CA ALA A 309 -3.40 12.67 4.12
C ALA A 309 -3.96 11.26 3.91
N ALA A 310 -3.40 10.25 4.58
CA ALA A 310 -3.90 8.88 4.51
C ALA A 310 -5.32 8.76 5.08
N ALA A 311 -5.56 9.31 6.28
CA ALA A 311 -6.87 9.35 6.91
C ALA A 311 -7.90 10.07 6.03
N PHE A 312 -7.54 11.24 5.51
CA PHE A 312 -8.39 12.02 4.61
C PHE A 312 -8.80 11.23 3.36
N VAL A 313 -7.86 10.55 2.71
CA VAL A 313 -8.14 9.72 1.52
C VAL A 313 -9.10 8.56 1.84
N GLN A 314 -9.01 7.97 3.03
CA GLN A 314 -9.92 6.90 3.47
C GLN A 314 -11.32 7.42 3.79
N GLU A 315 -11.43 8.61 4.39
CA GLU A 315 -12.69 9.24 4.79
C GLU A 315 -13.43 9.88 3.60
N HIS A 316 -12.68 10.31 2.57
CA HIS A 316 -13.18 11.03 1.40
C HIS A 316 -12.88 10.30 0.08
N PRO A 317 -13.36 9.06 -0.14
CA PRO A 317 -13.08 8.31 -1.37
C PRO A 317 -13.64 8.99 -2.64
N ASP A 318 -14.57 9.94 -2.52
CA ASP A 318 -15.15 10.72 -3.62
C ASP A 318 -14.24 11.85 -4.13
N VAL A 319 -13.19 12.22 -3.39
CA VAL A 319 -12.19 13.19 -3.85
C VAL A 319 -11.09 12.53 -4.67
N VAL A 320 -10.90 11.21 -4.51
CA VAL A 320 -9.87 10.45 -5.21
C VAL A 320 -10.41 10.04 -6.58
N PRO A 321 -9.78 10.49 -7.67
CA PRO A 321 -10.15 10.02 -8.99
C PRO A 321 -9.88 8.52 -9.08
N ASP A 322 -10.86 7.76 -9.60
CA ASP A 322 -10.94 6.30 -9.56
C ASP A 322 -11.18 5.74 -8.16
N ALA A 323 -12.45 5.65 -7.73
CA ALA A 323 -12.86 5.12 -6.42
C ALA A 323 -12.30 3.71 -6.07
N ALA A 324 -11.84 2.95 -7.07
CA ALA A 324 -11.12 1.69 -6.83
C ALA A 324 -9.78 1.87 -6.09
N VAL A 325 -9.19 3.06 -6.16
CA VAL A 325 -7.91 3.43 -5.52
C VAL A 325 -8.05 3.54 -4.00
N ALA A 326 -9.22 3.96 -3.50
CA ALA A 326 -9.48 4.05 -2.06
C ALA A 326 -9.65 2.67 -1.37
N ALA A 327 -9.83 1.59 -2.15
CA ALA A 327 -10.03 0.25 -1.62
C ALA A 327 -8.72 -0.52 -1.32
N ASN A 328 -7.56 -0.01 -1.74
CA ASN A 328 -6.26 -0.67 -1.53
C ASN A 328 -5.38 0.17 -0.60
N THR A 329 -5.05 -0.37 0.56
CA THR A 329 -4.14 0.25 1.56
C THR A 329 -2.87 0.81 0.94
N MET A 330 -2.23 0.07 0.03
CA MET A 330 -0.99 0.53 -0.60
C MET A 330 -1.21 1.81 -1.42
N GLN A 331 -2.32 1.88 -2.15
CA GLN A 331 -2.64 3.04 -2.97
C GLN A 331 -2.98 4.26 -2.10
N VAL A 332 -3.70 4.06 -0.99
CA VAL A 332 -3.92 5.10 0.03
C VAL A 332 -2.59 5.64 0.53
N ALA A 333 -1.67 4.76 0.90
CA ALA A 333 -0.39 5.16 1.46
C ALA A 333 0.51 5.88 0.42
N VAL A 334 0.49 5.43 -0.84
CA VAL A 334 1.20 6.10 -1.95
C VAL A 334 0.64 7.50 -2.19
N LEU A 335 -0.70 7.66 -2.23
CA LEU A 335 -1.33 8.97 -2.36
C LEU A 335 -0.98 9.88 -1.19
N ALA A 336 -1.01 9.35 0.03
CA ALA A 336 -0.64 10.10 1.22
C ALA A 336 0.79 10.66 1.12
N ILE A 337 1.75 9.84 0.70
CA ILE A 337 3.15 10.28 0.51
C ILE A 337 3.28 11.33 -0.58
N GLU A 338 2.66 11.13 -1.74
CA GLU A 338 2.77 12.06 -2.87
C GLU A 338 2.13 13.43 -2.59
N HIS A 339 1.10 13.47 -1.74
CA HIS A 339 0.22 14.62 -1.57
C HIS A 339 0.17 15.20 -0.15
N HIS A 340 0.99 14.72 0.79
CA HIS A 340 1.03 15.25 2.17
C HIS A 340 1.32 16.75 2.26
N ASP A 341 2.03 17.33 1.28
CA ASP A 341 2.35 18.76 1.25
C ASP A 341 1.09 19.65 1.30
N ILE A 342 -0.07 19.16 0.84
CA ILE A 342 -1.36 19.88 0.89
C ILE A 342 -1.81 20.10 2.34
N PHE A 343 -1.46 19.17 3.22
CA PHE A 343 -1.82 19.14 4.64
C PHE A 343 -0.85 19.96 5.50
N ILE A 344 0.06 20.71 4.88
CA ILE A 344 1.03 21.55 5.58
C ILE A 344 0.76 23.02 5.23
N ARG A 345 0.76 23.88 6.26
CA ARG A 345 0.76 25.34 6.14
C ARG A 345 1.83 25.95 7.03
N ARG A 346 2.17 27.22 6.77
CA ARG A 346 2.95 28.03 7.69
C ARG A 346 2.00 28.94 8.46
N ASP A 347 2.14 29.00 9.78
CA ASP A 347 1.43 29.97 10.60
C ASP A 347 2.04 31.38 10.44
N GLU A 348 1.48 32.35 11.18
CA GLU A 348 1.94 33.74 11.17
C GLU A 348 3.41 33.90 11.62
N THR A 349 3.94 32.93 12.37
CA THR A 349 5.33 32.90 12.85
C THR A 349 6.27 32.20 11.87
N GLY A 350 5.74 31.67 10.77
CA GLY A 350 6.48 30.92 9.76
C GLY A 350 6.73 29.45 10.13
N HIS A 351 6.21 28.97 11.26
CA HIS A 351 6.31 27.58 11.68
C HIS A 351 5.37 26.70 10.85
N MET A 352 5.83 25.50 10.52
CA MET A 352 4.99 24.52 9.83
C MET A 352 3.96 23.93 10.79
N ILE A 353 2.71 23.85 10.34
CA ILE A 353 1.61 23.21 11.05
C ILE A 353 0.87 22.26 10.10
N VAL A 354 0.29 21.20 10.66
CA VAL A 354 -0.62 20.32 9.92
C VAL A 354 -2.00 20.97 9.91
N VAL A 355 -2.64 20.98 8.74
CA VAL A 355 -4.01 21.51 8.56
C VAL A 355 -4.91 20.45 7.95
N GLU A 356 -6.21 20.61 8.15
CA GLU A 356 -7.24 19.88 7.43
C GLU A 356 -7.65 20.72 6.20
N PRO A 357 -7.26 20.32 4.97
CA PRO A 357 -7.56 21.08 3.77
C PRO A 357 -9.03 20.93 3.36
N ASP A 358 -9.52 21.89 2.58
CA ASP A 358 -10.84 21.77 1.95
C ASP A 358 -10.85 20.61 0.93
N PRO A 359 -11.88 19.74 0.92
CA PRO A 359 -11.92 18.60 0.00
C PRO A 359 -11.85 18.96 -1.48
N GLN A 360 -12.36 20.13 -1.87
CA GLN A 360 -12.25 20.61 -3.25
C GLN A 360 -10.81 21.03 -3.58
N GLU A 361 -10.08 21.60 -2.62
CA GLU A 361 -8.65 21.90 -2.78
C GLU A 361 -7.85 20.62 -3.05
N VAL A 362 -8.07 19.58 -2.24
CA VAL A 362 -7.43 18.26 -2.41
C VAL A 362 -7.75 17.68 -3.79
N ARG A 363 -9.03 17.69 -4.18
CA ARG A 363 -9.48 17.19 -5.49
C ARG A 363 -8.77 17.92 -6.65
N VAL A 364 -8.66 19.25 -6.58
CA VAL A 364 -7.99 20.05 -7.62
C VAL A 364 -6.51 19.70 -7.71
N GLU A 365 -5.81 19.56 -6.59
CA GLU A 365 -4.38 19.25 -6.60
C GLU A 365 -4.10 17.80 -7.04
N LEU A 366 -4.94 16.84 -6.65
CA LEU A 366 -4.87 15.46 -7.16
C LEU A 366 -5.06 15.42 -8.69
N ALA A 367 -6.04 16.17 -9.21
CA ALA A 367 -6.27 16.27 -10.65
C ALA A 367 -5.08 16.93 -11.38
N ARG A 368 -4.50 17.98 -10.80
CA ARG A 368 -3.35 18.70 -11.38
C ARG A 368 -2.15 17.80 -11.58
N ARG A 369 -1.79 16.99 -10.57
CA ARG A 369 -0.58 16.15 -10.60
C ARG A 369 -0.73 14.86 -11.40
N ARG A 370 -1.96 14.41 -11.70
CA ARG A 370 -2.21 13.28 -12.60
C ARG A 370 -1.89 13.56 -14.05
N THR A 371 -1.91 14.83 -14.46
CA THR A 371 -1.58 15.20 -15.83
C THR A 371 -0.11 14.86 -16.04
N PRO A 372 0.23 13.92 -16.95
CA PRO A 372 1.62 13.60 -17.24
C PRO A 372 2.35 14.91 -17.54
N ARG A 373 3.44 15.19 -16.84
CA ARG A 373 4.31 16.29 -17.26
C ARG A 373 4.78 15.96 -18.68
N PRO A 374 4.54 16.86 -19.66
CA PRO A 374 4.87 16.62 -21.06
C PRO A 374 6.36 16.39 -21.28
#